data_AF-A0A1S8X9A0-F1
#
_entry.id   AF-A0A1S8X9A0-F1
#
_cell.length_a   1.000
_cell.length_b   1.000
_cell.length_c   1.000
_cell.angle_alpha   90.00
_cell.angle_beta   90.00
_cell.angle_gamma   90.00
#
_symmetry.space_group_name_H-M   'P 1'
#
loop_
_entity.id
_entity.type
_entity.pdbx_description
1 polymer ?
#
loop_
_entity_poly.entity_id
_entity_poly.type
_entity_poly.pdbx_seq_one_letter_code
_entity_poly.pdbx_strand_id
1 'polypeptide(L)' 'MSEEMINEAVEVAAEAIDRFEGEYKDIAAYVKKTFDKKYEQSWQCICGKDFGRLTKIRQIMPQPMQTKEKV' A
#
# COMPACT_ATOMS: atom_id res chain seq x y z
N MET A 1 -14.70 3.05 -8.00
CA MET A 1 -14.43 4.36 -7.40
C MET A 1 -15.20 5.39 -8.20
N SER A 2 -16.26 5.97 -7.64
CA SER A 2 -16.90 7.17 -8.21
C SER A 2 -16.05 8.40 -7.89
N GLU A 3 -16.21 9.48 -8.65
CA GLU A 3 -15.52 10.77 -8.37
C GLU A 3 -15.83 11.28 -6.95
N GLU A 4 -17.07 11.09 -6.49
CA GLU A 4 -17.47 11.42 -5.12
C GLU A 4 -16.60 10.70 -4.09
N MET A 5 -16.39 9.39 -4.26
CA MET A 5 -15.58 8.61 -3.33
C MET A 5 -14.09 8.98 -3.37
N ILE A 6 -13.60 9.47 -4.51
CA ILE A 6 -12.22 9.97 -4.65
C ILE A 6 -12.07 11.30 -3.91
N ASN A 7 -13.02 12.23 -4.08
CA ASN A 7 -13.00 13.52 -3.39
C ASN A 7 -13.05 13.33 -1.87
N GLU A 8 -13.93 12.45 -1.39
CA GLU A 8 -13.98 12.11 0.04
C GLU A 8 -12.67 11.51 0.56
N ALA A 9 -12.00 10.66 -0.23
CA ALA A 9 -10.71 10.10 0.16
C ALA A 9 -9.64 11.18 0.31
N VAL A 10 -9.65 12.20 -0.55
CA VAL A 10 -8.72 13.33 -0.49
C VAL A 10 -8.99 14.19 0.74
N GLU A 11 -10.25 14.51 1.04
CA GLU A 11 -10.63 15.31 2.21
C GLU A 11 -10.24 14.61 3.51
N VAL A 12 -10.55 13.31 3.65
CA VAL A 12 -10.20 12.51 4.83
C VAL A 12 -8.68 12.38 4.99
N ALA A 13 -7.94 12.25 3.89
CA ALA A 13 -6.48 12.20 3.93
C ALA A 13 -5.87 13.53 4.36
N ALA A 14 -6.39 14.67 3.86
CA ALA A 14 -5.93 16.00 4.26
C ALA A 14 -6.16 16.25 5.75
N GLU A 15 -7.34 15.90 6.27
CA GLU A 15 -7.67 16.01 7.69
C GLU A 15 -6.75 15.13 8.56
N ALA A 16 -6.45 13.91 8.10
CA ALA A 16 -5.53 13.02 8.81
C ALA A 16 -4.11 13.59 8.89
N ILE A 17 -3.61 14.19 7.81
CA ILE A 17 -2.27 14.77 7.76
C ILE A 17 -2.15 15.95 8.73
N ASP A 18 -3.16 16.82 8.77
CA ASP A 18 -3.19 17.98 9.67
C ASP A 18 -3.24 17.55 11.15
N ARG A 19 -3.99 16.48 11.45
CA ARG A 19 -4.23 16.01 12.82
C ARG A 19 -3.06 15.24 13.45
N PHE A 20 -2.29 14.50 12.67
CA PHE A 20 -1.31 13.54 13.19
C PHE A 20 0.17 13.96 12.99
N GLU A 21 0.43 15.20 12.53
CA GLU A 21 1.76 15.85 12.46
C GLU A 21 2.93 14.98 11.94
N GLY A 22 2.67 13.97 11.09
CA GLY A 22 3.69 13.13 10.46
C GLY A 22 3.80 11.68 10.94
N GLU A 23 3.01 11.24 11.92
CA GLU A 23 2.91 9.81 12.29
C GLU A 23 2.14 9.03 11.21
N TYR A 24 2.84 8.56 10.17
CA TYR A 24 2.26 7.87 9.01
C TYR A 24 1.36 6.66 9.36
N LYS A 25 1.65 5.99 10.49
CA LYS A 25 0.87 4.87 10.99
C LYS A 25 -0.54 5.29 11.43
N ASP A 26 -0.64 6.41 12.13
CA ASP A 26 -1.91 6.92 12.64
C ASP A 26 -2.74 7.54 11.52
N ILE A 27 -2.08 8.23 10.58
CA ILE A 27 -2.71 8.72 9.34
C ILE A 27 -3.36 7.55 8.58
N ALA A 28 -2.61 6.46 8.37
CA ALA A 28 -3.12 5.28 7.69
C ALA A 28 -4.31 4.67 8.47
N ALA A 29 -4.15 4.43 9.77
CA ALA A 29 -5.19 3.86 10.62
C ALA A 29 -6.48 4.71 10.63
N TYR A 30 -6.34 6.04 10.62
CA TYR A 30 -7.47 6.97 10.58
C TYR A 30 -8.26 6.84 9.28
N VAL A 31 -7.58 6.94 8.14
CA VAL A 31 -8.22 6.82 6.82
C VAL A 31 -8.91 5.46 6.68
N LYS A 32 -8.23 4.38 7.07
CA LYS A 32 -8.83 3.03 7.03
C LYS A 32 -10.05 2.92 7.93
N LYS A 33 -10.01 3.43 9.16
CA LYS A 33 -11.17 3.36 10.07
C LYS A 33 -12.37 4.13 9.52
N THR A 34 -12.14 5.29 8.90
CA THR A 34 -13.21 6.09 8.29
C THR A 34 -13.83 5.38 7.10
N PHE A 35 -13.02 4.77 6.23
CA PHE A 35 -13.48 4.03 5.06
C PHE A 35 -14.10 2.67 5.39
N ASP A 36 -13.55 1.91 6.34
CA ASP A 36 -14.13 0.67 6.86
C ASP A 36 -15.53 0.95 7.43
N LYS A 37 -15.73 2.05 8.17
CA LYS A 37 -17.03 2.43 8.74
C LYS A 37 -18.05 2.85 7.69
N LYS A 38 -17.61 3.55 6.64
CA LYS A 38 -18.51 4.13 5.64
C LYS A 38 -18.93 3.15 4.55
N TYR A 39 -18.04 2.22 4.18
CA TYR A 39 -18.26 1.34 3.02
C TYR A 39 -18.31 -0.15 3.37
N GLU A 40 -18.14 -0.53 4.66
CA GLU A 40 -18.22 -1.91 5.19
C GLU A 40 -17.44 -2.95 4.36
N GLN A 41 -16.37 -2.52 3.70
CA GLN A 41 -15.46 -3.32 2.88
C GLN A 41 -14.09 -3.36 3.54
N SER A 42 -13.28 -4.40 3.30
CA SER A 42 -11.93 -4.46 3.86
C SER A 42 -11.00 -3.47 3.13
N TRP A 43 -10.81 -2.28 3.68
CA TRP A 43 -9.91 -1.28 3.11
C TRP A 43 -8.47 -1.48 3.55
N GLN A 44 -7.52 -1.23 2.65
CA GLN A 44 -6.09 -1.21 2.96
C GLN A 44 -5.53 0.17 2.61
N CYS A 45 -4.89 0.79 3.59
CA CYS A 45 -4.28 2.10 3.50
C CYS A 45 -2.77 1.97 3.68
N ILE A 46 -1.99 2.63 2.83
CA ILE A 46 -0.53 2.63 2.89
C ILE A 46 -0.08 4.08 2.87
N CYS A 47 0.70 4.49 3.87
CA CYS A 47 1.21 5.86 4.01
C CYS A 47 2.70 5.81 4.36
N GLY A 48 3.48 6.75 3.84
CA GLY A 48 4.93 6.72 3.91
C GLY A 48 5.58 7.68 2.91
N LYS A 49 6.86 7.98 3.16
CA LYS A 49 7.66 8.89 2.32
C LYS A 49 8.51 8.15 1.29
N ASP A 50 9.02 6.97 1.67
CA ASP A 50 9.92 6.15 0.85
C ASP A 50 9.32 4.76 0.62
N PHE A 51 8.88 4.50 -0.62
CA PHE A 51 8.29 3.21 -1.01
C PHE A 51 9.16 2.50 -2.05
N GLY A 52 9.55 1.26 -1.76
CA GLY A 52 10.25 0.41 -2.71
C GLY A 52 9.31 -0.08 -3.82
N ARG A 53 9.54 0.34 -5.07
CA ARG A 53 8.83 -0.22 -6.23
C ARG A 53 9.56 -1.45 -6.75
N LEU A 54 8.91 -2.61 -6.67
CA LEU A 54 9.46 -3.88 -7.15
C LEU A 54 9.34 -3.93 -8.69
N THR A 55 10.33 -3.42 -9.42
CA THR A 55 10.29 -3.28 -10.89
C THR A 55 10.88 -4.48 -11.66
N LYS A 56 11.28 -5.58 -11.01
CA LYS A 56 11.75 -6.79 -11.69
C LYS A 56 11.17 -8.06 -11.08
N ILE A 57 10.05 -8.51 -11.63
CA ILE A 57 9.45 -9.84 -11.35
C ILE A 57 9.82 -10.87 -12.45
N ARG A 58 10.78 -10.57 -13.33
CA ARG A 58 11.13 -11.41 -14.49
C ARG A 58 12.55 -12.00 -14.47
N GLN A 59 13.12 -12.29 -13.29
CA GLN A 59 14.40 -13.02 -13.23
C GLN A 59 14.46 -14.02 -12.07
N ILE A 60 13.39 -14.80 -11.89
CA ILE A 60 13.51 -16.11 -11.24
C ILE A 60 13.30 -17.14 -12.35
N MET A 61 14.29 -17.28 -13.23
CA MET A 61 14.43 -18.50 -14.01
C MET A 61 15.06 -19.54 -13.08
N PRO A 62 14.51 -20.75 -12.96
CA PRO A 62 15.17 -21.81 -12.21
C PRO A 62 16.51 -22.13 -12.89
N GLN A 63 17.60 -22.06 -12.12
CA GLN A 63 18.91 -22.50 -12.60
C GLN A 63 18.83 -24.00 -12.90
N PRO A 64 19.25 -24.46 -14.09
CA PRO A 64 19.36 -25.89 -14.33
C PRO A 64 20.42 -26.45 -13.37
N MET A 65 19.99 -27.42 -12.57
CA MET A 65 20.84 -28.23 -11.69
C MET A 65 21.96 -28.83 -12.54
N GLN A 66 23.19 -28.34 -12.36
CA GLN A 66 24.35 -28.95 -13.00
C GLN A 66 24.60 -30.31 -12.35
N THR A 67 24.11 -31.37 -12.97
CA THR A 67 24.54 -32.74 -12.69
C THR A 67 26.02 -32.82 -13.06
N LYS A 68 26.88 -32.96 -12.05
CA LYS A 68 28.30 -33.20 -12.26
C LYS A 68 28.47 -34.59 -12.87
N GLU A 69 28.64 -34.65 -14.18
CA GLU A 69 29.07 -35.86 -14.88
C GLU A 69 30.59 -36.02 -14.74
N LYS A 70 30.98 -37.26 -14.46
CA LYS A 70 32.34 -37.72 -14.17
C LYS A 70 33.28 -37.50 -15.35
N VAL A 71 34.53 -37.11 -15.05
CA VAL A 71 35.75 -37.71 -15.62
C VAL A 71 36.75 -37.88 -14.48
#